data_AF-A0A958QDS8-F1
#
_entry.id   AF-A0A958QDS8-F1
#
_cell.length_a   1.000
_cell.length_b   1.000
_cell.length_c   1.000
_cell.angle_alpha   90.00
_cell.angle_beta   90.00
_cell.angle_gamma   90.00
#
_symmetry.space_group_name_H-M   'P 1'
#
loop_
_entity.id
_entity.type
_entity.pdbx_description
1 polymer ?
#
loop_
_entity_poly.entity_id
_entity_poly.type
_entity_poly.pdbx_seq_one_letter_code
_entity_poly.pdbx_strand_id
1 'polypeptide(L)'
;MKIKFRQAPLTLFVFSFLFATVSWAQSSELDDSVFFKTSYDQSIHRKRNAFWPAMGSFFAPGINQWIEGQHKSAALYSGGALLATALQISALSEVADSTETLINPQDFAEAGDPIKKIVVGDAIYKTMGGLSALHAFKTSVHWHKDHTDRFSFIDPHREKMKDVILAPFAFSNLKRMTTLIPLATIGLLAATTSFEAGNRGINIGDSLFIGSVSYGAGVGEEALFRGFLLPYMYDSWNNFFWSNTAQSLVFAALHINAELTVPVWQFALGYYFGWITHQNHWSIEESVFIHTWWDVIAFTATFAAAKTRGTSIYFPIVQSTF
;
A
#
# COMPACT_ATOMS: atom_id res chain seq x y z
N MET A 1 -39.74 -13.77 0.98
CA MET A 1 -39.52 -12.72 -0.04
C MET A 1 -38.04 -12.38 -0.04
N LYS A 2 -37.24 -12.89 -1.00
CA LYS A 2 -35.81 -12.54 -1.10
C LYS A 2 -35.71 -11.15 -1.74
N ILE A 3 -35.39 -10.13 -0.95
CA ILE A 3 -35.09 -8.80 -1.46
C ILE A 3 -33.75 -8.90 -2.21
N LYS A 4 -33.80 -8.91 -3.55
CA LYS A 4 -32.59 -8.78 -4.38
C LYS A 4 -32.15 -7.32 -4.31
N PHE A 5 -31.20 -7.00 -3.45
CA PHE A 5 -30.46 -5.74 -3.57
C PHE A 5 -29.72 -5.77 -4.91
N ARG A 6 -30.05 -4.83 -5.80
CA ARG A 6 -29.26 -4.62 -7.02
C ARG A 6 -27.89 -4.14 -6.58
N GLN A 7 -26.87 -4.97 -6.74
CA GLN A 7 -25.51 -4.62 -6.39
C GLN A 7 -25.01 -3.52 -7.33
N ALA A 8 -24.32 -2.53 -6.77
CA ALA A 8 -23.56 -1.58 -7.57
C ALA A 8 -22.38 -2.33 -8.24
N PRO A 9 -22.08 -2.06 -9.52
CA PRO A 9 -20.93 -2.69 -10.18
C PRO A 9 -19.63 -2.28 -9.46
N LEU A 10 -18.69 -3.22 -9.31
CA LEU A 10 -17.37 -3.03 -8.67
C LEU A 10 -16.67 -1.77 -9.18
N THR A 11 -16.79 -1.52 -10.48
CA THR A 11 -16.31 -0.32 -11.20
C THR A 11 -16.75 0.97 -10.53
N LEU A 12 -18.02 1.07 -10.10
CA LEU A 12 -18.57 2.26 -9.46
C LEU A 12 -17.99 2.44 -8.05
N PHE A 13 -17.85 1.36 -7.29
CA PHE A 13 -17.32 1.41 -5.93
C PHE A 13 -15.85 1.82 -5.91
N VAL A 14 -15.03 1.18 -6.75
CA VAL A 14 -13.61 1.50 -6.90
C VAL A 14 -13.41 2.93 -7.36
N PHE A 15 -14.17 3.36 -8.38
CA PHE A 15 -14.10 4.73 -8.88
C PHE A 15 -14.53 5.72 -7.81
N SER A 16 -15.61 5.48 -7.09
CA SER A 16 -16.05 6.34 -5.99
C SER A 16 -15.03 6.39 -4.87
N PHE A 17 -14.36 5.27 -4.54
CA PHE A 17 -13.34 5.26 -3.49
C PHE A 17 -12.07 6.01 -3.92
N LEU A 18 -11.49 5.68 -5.08
CA LEU A 18 -10.30 6.37 -5.59
C LEU A 18 -10.58 7.86 -5.85
N PHE A 19 -11.68 8.19 -6.51
CA PHE A 19 -12.08 9.57 -6.77
C PHE A 19 -12.38 10.31 -5.47
N ALA A 20 -13.08 9.69 -4.50
CA ALA A 20 -13.26 10.30 -3.20
C ALA A 20 -11.91 10.52 -2.51
N THR A 21 -11.00 9.54 -2.50
CA THR A 21 -9.68 9.71 -1.87
C THR A 21 -8.86 10.81 -2.54
N VAL A 22 -8.84 10.91 -3.88
CA VAL A 22 -8.05 11.90 -4.62
C VAL A 22 -8.70 13.29 -4.58
N SER A 23 -10.00 13.40 -4.83
CA SER A 23 -10.72 14.69 -4.74
C SER A 23 -10.74 15.21 -3.31
N TRP A 24 -10.82 14.32 -2.32
CA TRP A 24 -10.64 14.68 -0.92
C TRP A 24 -9.19 15.10 -0.64
N ALA A 25 -8.19 14.34 -1.12
CA ALA A 25 -6.76 14.64 -1.01
C ALA A 25 -6.38 16.02 -1.57
N GLN A 26 -7.05 16.46 -2.64
CA GLN A 26 -6.83 17.75 -3.29
C GLN A 26 -7.63 18.90 -2.67
N SER A 27 -8.58 18.63 -1.76
CA SER A 27 -9.34 19.69 -1.10
C SER A 27 -8.45 20.48 -0.15
N SER A 28 -8.61 21.81 -0.13
CA SER A 28 -7.89 22.71 0.80
C SER A 28 -8.17 22.42 2.28
N GLU A 29 -9.14 21.55 2.58
CA GLU A 29 -9.50 21.13 3.94
C GLU A 29 -8.53 20.10 4.54
N LEU A 30 -7.68 19.46 3.73
CA LEU A 30 -6.57 18.63 4.21
C LEU A 30 -5.34 19.43 4.55
N ASP A 31 -5.54 20.50 5.31
CA ASP A 31 -4.44 21.01 6.09
C ASP A 31 -4.05 19.93 7.11
N ASP A 32 -2.78 19.51 7.08
CA ASP A 32 -2.23 18.54 8.03
C ASP A 32 -2.46 19.01 9.47
N SER A 33 -2.54 20.33 9.68
CA SER A 33 -2.86 20.94 10.98
C SER A 33 -4.25 20.54 11.51
N VAL A 34 -5.17 20.11 10.65
CA VAL A 34 -6.57 19.80 11.00
C VAL A 34 -6.83 18.30 11.02
N PHE A 35 -6.37 17.55 10.02
CA PHE A 35 -6.69 16.13 9.88
C PHE A 35 -5.62 15.20 10.44
N PHE A 36 -4.34 15.51 10.19
CA PHE A 36 -3.19 14.70 10.57
C PHE A 36 -2.36 15.41 11.64
N LYS A 37 -3.01 15.72 12.76
CA LYS A 37 -2.34 16.35 13.90
C LYS A 37 -1.33 15.39 14.50
N THR A 38 -0.06 15.56 14.15
CA THR A 38 1.04 14.81 14.74
C THR A 38 1.52 15.39 16.08
N SER A 39 1.20 16.66 16.35
CA SER A 39 1.45 17.34 17.64
C SER A 39 0.21 17.29 18.52
N TYR A 40 0.23 16.47 19.57
CA TYR A 40 -0.88 16.35 20.54
C TYR A 40 -0.51 16.86 21.93
N ASP A 41 -1.33 17.76 22.48
CA ASP A 41 -1.10 18.52 23.71
C ASP A 41 -1.07 17.64 24.98
N GLN A 42 -1.87 16.56 25.07
CA GLN A 42 -1.80 15.67 26.25
C GLN A 42 -0.69 14.62 26.17
N SER A 43 0.04 14.52 25.05
CA SER A 43 1.13 13.54 24.92
C SER A 43 2.41 13.94 25.64
N ILE A 44 2.48 15.16 26.17
CA ILE A 44 3.68 15.70 26.85
C ILE A 44 4.01 14.91 28.13
N HIS A 45 3.06 14.21 28.75
CA HIS A 45 3.25 13.62 30.08
C HIS A 45 3.49 12.10 30.15
N ARG A 46 3.42 11.35 29.04
CA ARG A 46 3.65 9.89 29.07
C ARG A 46 4.73 9.47 28.08
N LYS A 47 5.71 8.71 28.58
CA LYS A 47 6.74 8.07 27.76
C LYS A 47 6.09 7.24 26.65
N ARG A 48 6.44 7.52 25.40
CA ARG A 48 5.85 6.84 24.24
C ARG A 48 6.69 5.63 23.83
N ASN A 49 6.02 4.56 23.44
CA ASN A 49 6.63 3.45 22.72
C ASN A 49 6.41 3.68 21.23
N ALA A 50 7.46 3.74 20.42
CA ALA A 50 7.33 4.01 18.99
C ALA A 50 6.89 2.80 18.15
N PHE A 51 6.94 1.59 18.70
CA PHE A 51 6.68 0.34 17.98
C PHE A 51 5.25 -0.16 18.16
N TRP A 52 4.83 -0.40 19.40
CA TRP A 52 3.56 -1.07 19.67
C TRP A 52 2.32 -0.29 19.22
N PRO A 53 2.24 1.04 19.39
CA PRO A 53 1.13 1.81 18.86
C PRO A 53 1.04 1.75 17.33
N ALA A 54 2.18 1.84 16.63
CA ALA A 54 2.22 1.75 15.17
C ALA A 54 1.85 0.35 14.68
N MET A 55 2.41 -0.70 15.27
CA MET A 55 2.08 -2.09 14.94
C MET A 55 0.61 -2.42 15.25
N GLY A 56 0.10 -1.97 16.40
CA GLY A 56 -1.31 -2.12 16.75
C GLY A 56 -2.24 -1.41 15.75
N SER A 57 -1.85 -0.22 15.30
CA SER A 57 -2.55 0.53 14.25
C SER A 57 -2.52 -0.13 12.88
N PHE A 58 -1.51 -0.94 12.56
CA PHE A 58 -1.51 -1.73 11.33
C PHE A 58 -2.63 -2.79 11.34
N PHE A 59 -2.74 -3.56 12.43
CA PHE A 59 -3.74 -4.62 12.58
C PHE A 59 -5.14 -4.14 13.00
N ALA A 60 -5.23 -2.94 13.56
CA ALA A 60 -6.48 -2.28 13.91
C ALA A 60 -6.43 -0.82 13.44
N PRO A 61 -6.65 -0.57 12.13
CA PRO A 61 -6.55 0.76 11.55
C PRO A 61 -7.35 1.80 12.34
N GLY A 62 -6.67 2.85 12.80
CA GLY A 62 -7.26 3.95 13.56
C GLY A 62 -7.18 3.81 15.09
N ILE A 63 -6.80 2.65 15.65
CA ILE A 63 -6.87 2.42 17.11
C ILE A 63 -6.03 3.43 17.90
N ASN A 64 -4.80 3.70 17.47
CA ASN A 64 -3.94 4.66 18.16
C ASN A 64 -4.47 6.09 17.98
N GLN A 65 -5.01 6.43 16.81
CA GLN A 65 -5.62 7.73 16.59
C GLN A 65 -6.88 7.95 17.46
N TRP A 66 -7.65 6.90 17.75
CA TRP A 66 -8.76 6.96 18.73
C TRP A 66 -8.24 7.22 20.14
N ILE A 67 -7.21 6.50 20.57
CA ILE A 67 -6.58 6.67 21.90
C ILE A 67 -6.00 8.08 22.06
N GLU A 68 -5.45 8.65 21.00
CA GLU A 68 -4.85 9.99 20.97
C GLU A 68 -5.86 11.12 20.75
N GLY A 69 -7.17 10.82 20.63
CA GLY A 69 -8.20 11.84 20.39
C GLY A 69 -8.15 12.47 18.98
N GLN A 70 -7.44 11.87 18.02
CA GLN A 70 -7.38 12.31 16.63
C GLN A 70 -8.57 11.76 15.83
N HIS A 71 -9.78 12.11 16.26
CA HIS A 71 -11.03 11.48 15.80
C HIS A 71 -11.23 11.50 14.28
N LYS A 72 -10.77 12.55 13.58
CA LYS A 72 -10.89 12.63 12.12
C LYS A 72 -10.06 11.56 11.42
N SER A 73 -8.77 11.45 11.75
CA SER A 73 -7.89 10.40 11.22
C SER A 73 -8.33 9.02 11.69
N ALA A 74 -8.77 8.90 12.95
CA ALA A 74 -9.26 7.65 13.49
C ALA A 74 -10.48 7.14 12.71
N ALA A 75 -11.47 8.00 12.47
CA ALA A 75 -12.65 7.68 11.68
C ALA A 75 -12.31 7.33 10.21
N LEU A 76 -11.35 8.02 9.59
CA LEU A 76 -10.88 7.70 8.25
C LEU A 76 -10.32 6.28 8.18
N TYR A 77 -9.33 5.96 9.02
CA TYR A 77 -8.65 4.68 8.98
C TYR A 77 -9.57 3.52 9.38
N SER A 78 -10.32 3.66 10.49
CA SER A 78 -11.22 2.61 10.94
C SER A 78 -12.43 2.46 10.00
N GLY A 79 -12.95 3.57 9.48
CA GLY A 79 -14.06 3.55 8.51
C GLY A 79 -13.65 2.89 7.20
N GLY A 80 -12.48 3.23 6.66
CA GLY A 80 -11.93 2.59 5.47
C GLY A 80 -11.70 1.09 5.67
N ALA A 81 -11.14 0.69 6.80
CA ALA A 81 -10.95 -0.72 7.15
C ALA A 81 -12.27 -1.50 7.29
N LEU A 82 -13.28 -0.91 7.93
CA LEU A 82 -14.62 -1.52 8.05
C LEU A 82 -15.30 -1.69 6.68
N LEU A 83 -15.21 -0.68 5.81
CA LEU A 83 -15.73 -0.76 4.44
C LEU A 83 -15.03 -1.85 3.64
N ALA A 84 -13.70 -1.97 3.79
CA ALA A 84 -12.92 -3.04 3.17
C ALA A 84 -13.35 -4.43 3.65
N THR A 85 -13.48 -4.65 4.97
CA THR A 85 -13.94 -5.93 5.51
C THR A 85 -15.37 -6.24 5.05
N ALA A 86 -16.26 -5.26 5.02
CA ALA A 86 -17.62 -5.45 4.52
C ALA A 86 -17.63 -5.87 3.03
N LEU A 87 -16.78 -5.25 2.21
CA LEU A 87 -16.60 -5.62 0.80
C LEU A 87 -16.12 -7.07 0.65
N GLN A 88 -15.12 -7.48 1.43
CA GLN A 88 -14.60 -8.85 1.44
C GLN A 88 -15.67 -9.87 1.85
N ILE A 89 -16.39 -9.62 2.95
CA ILE A 89 -17.45 -10.52 3.43
C ILE A 89 -18.56 -10.66 2.39
N SER A 90 -18.99 -9.55 1.77
CA SER A 90 -19.99 -9.59 0.71
C SER A 90 -19.50 -10.45 -0.47
N ALA A 91 -18.26 -10.28 -0.88
CA ALA A 91 -17.69 -11.01 -2.01
C ALA A 91 -17.48 -12.50 -1.69
N LEU A 92 -17.05 -12.85 -0.47
CA LEU A 92 -16.96 -14.24 -0.01
C LEU A 92 -18.31 -14.95 -0.02
N SER A 93 -19.39 -14.24 0.34
CA SER A 93 -20.75 -14.80 0.26
C SER A 93 -21.17 -15.09 -1.19
N GLU A 94 -20.75 -14.25 -2.15
CA GLU A 94 -21.01 -14.47 -3.58
C GLU A 94 -20.25 -15.70 -4.12
N VAL A 95 -19.01 -15.90 -3.68
CA VAL A 95 -18.20 -17.08 -4.04
C VAL A 95 -18.78 -18.35 -3.44
N ALA A 96 -19.21 -18.32 -2.18
CA ALA A 96 -19.80 -19.50 -1.52
C ALA A 96 -21.11 -19.96 -2.18
N ASP A 97 -21.87 -19.02 -2.75
CA ASP A 97 -23.12 -19.30 -3.46
C ASP A 97 -22.91 -19.69 -4.94
N SER A 98 -21.70 -19.51 -5.49
CA SER A 98 -21.40 -19.88 -6.87
C SER A 98 -20.82 -21.30 -6.96
N THR A 99 -21.15 -22.04 -8.01
CA THR A 99 -20.48 -23.31 -8.35
C THR A 99 -19.14 -23.08 -9.05
N GLU A 100 -18.61 -21.85 -9.03
CA GLU A 100 -17.29 -21.57 -9.57
C GLU A 100 -16.29 -22.29 -8.68
N THR A 101 -15.65 -23.33 -9.23
CA THR A 101 -14.37 -23.79 -8.70
C THR A 101 -13.51 -22.56 -8.51
N LEU A 102 -12.94 -22.38 -7.32
CA LEU A 102 -11.94 -21.35 -7.05
C LEU A 102 -10.90 -21.43 -8.17
N ILE A 103 -11.09 -20.62 -9.21
CA ILE A 103 -10.10 -20.43 -10.28
C ILE A 103 -8.85 -20.05 -9.51
N ASN A 104 -7.72 -20.61 -9.93
CA ASN A 104 -6.45 -20.33 -9.31
C ASN A 104 -6.39 -18.81 -9.02
N PRO A 105 -6.40 -18.35 -7.75
CA PRO A 105 -6.59 -16.94 -7.38
C PRO A 105 -5.58 -15.99 -7.99
N GLN A 106 -4.58 -16.56 -8.64
CA GLN A 106 -3.38 -15.97 -9.21
C GLN A 106 -3.60 -15.51 -10.66
N ASP A 107 -4.67 -15.95 -11.33
CA ASP A 107 -5.07 -15.42 -12.65
C ASP A 107 -6.12 -14.32 -12.50
N PHE A 108 -5.72 -13.17 -11.93
CA PHE A 108 -6.61 -12.03 -11.70
C PHE A 108 -7.29 -11.51 -12.97
N ALA A 109 -6.71 -11.78 -14.13
CA ALA A 109 -7.27 -11.37 -15.40
C ALA A 109 -8.51 -12.19 -15.78
N GLU A 110 -8.53 -13.46 -15.38
CA GLU A 110 -9.67 -14.38 -15.55
C GLU A 110 -10.56 -14.47 -14.30
N ALA A 111 -10.07 -14.00 -13.17
CA ALA A 111 -10.80 -14.01 -11.91
C ALA A 111 -12.13 -13.24 -12.02
N GLY A 112 -13.20 -13.86 -11.53
CA GLY A 112 -14.52 -13.25 -11.44
C GLY A 112 -14.53 -12.00 -10.55
N ASP A 113 -15.54 -11.17 -10.73
CA ASP A 113 -15.75 -9.94 -9.95
C ASP A 113 -15.69 -10.16 -8.42
N PRO A 114 -16.19 -11.27 -7.84
CA PRO A 114 -16.06 -11.52 -6.40
C PRO A 114 -14.61 -11.62 -5.92
N ILE A 115 -13.73 -12.31 -6.65
CA ILE A 115 -12.32 -12.42 -6.27
C ILE A 115 -11.64 -11.06 -6.35
N LYS A 116 -11.91 -10.28 -7.40
CA LYS A 116 -11.40 -8.91 -7.54
C LYS A 116 -11.86 -8.02 -6.38
N LYS A 117 -13.12 -8.14 -5.93
CA LYS A 117 -13.64 -7.44 -4.73
C LYS A 117 -12.87 -7.80 -3.47
N ILE A 118 -12.57 -9.09 -3.25
CA ILE A 118 -11.81 -9.56 -2.08
C ILE A 118 -10.42 -8.93 -2.06
N VAL A 119 -9.72 -8.97 -3.20
CA VAL A 119 -8.35 -8.43 -3.34
C VAL A 119 -8.34 -6.91 -3.16
N VAL A 120 -9.29 -6.18 -3.76
CA VAL A 120 -9.42 -4.74 -3.56
C VAL A 120 -9.71 -4.42 -2.09
N GLY A 121 -10.59 -5.17 -1.44
CA GLY A 121 -10.87 -5.02 -0.02
C GLY A 121 -9.60 -5.24 0.83
N ASP A 122 -8.82 -6.27 0.53
CA ASP A 122 -7.55 -6.54 1.22
C ASP A 122 -6.55 -5.40 1.04
N ALA A 123 -6.39 -4.92 -0.20
CA ALA A 123 -5.54 -3.78 -0.51
C ALA A 123 -5.97 -2.53 0.27
N ILE A 124 -7.27 -2.20 0.31
CA ILE A 124 -7.79 -1.05 1.07
C ILE A 124 -7.50 -1.23 2.57
N TYR A 125 -7.76 -2.41 3.14
CA TYR A 125 -7.53 -2.68 4.55
C TYR A 125 -6.05 -2.49 4.92
N LYS A 126 -5.15 -3.12 4.16
CA LYS A 126 -3.69 -3.00 4.34
C LYS A 126 -3.21 -1.57 4.16
N THR A 127 -3.80 -0.82 3.21
CA THR A 127 -3.50 0.61 3.02
C THR A 127 -3.86 1.43 4.24
N MET A 128 -5.07 1.23 4.79
CA MET A 128 -5.49 1.92 6.00
C MET A 128 -4.63 1.54 7.20
N GLY A 129 -4.23 0.27 7.31
CA GLY A 129 -3.28 -0.20 8.32
C GLY A 129 -1.92 0.46 8.20
N GLY A 130 -1.31 0.46 7.01
CA GLY A 130 -0.01 1.07 6.74
C GLY A 130 0.01 2.57 7.03
N LEU A 131 -1.00 3.30 6.56
CA LEU A 131 -1.15 4.73 6.84
C LEU A 131 -1.40 5.02 8.34
N SER A 132 -2.23 4.21 9.01
CA SER A 132 -2.49 4.35 10.44
C SER A 132 -1.23 4.09 11.27
N ALA A 133 -0.43 3.09 10.88
CA ALA A 133 0.86 2.76 11.50
C ALA A 133 1.88 3.88 11.31
N LEU A 134 2.03 4.40 10.09
CA LEU A 134 2.89 5.55 9.79
C LEU A 134 2.48 6.79 10.60
N HIS A 135 1.18 7.07 10.67
CA HIS A 135 0.69 8.21 11.45
C HIS A 135 1.01 8.04 12.94
N ALA A 136 0.74 6.87 13.53
CA ALA A 136 1.09 6.57 14.92
C ALA A 136 2.61 6.66 15.18
N PHE A 137 3.43 6.22 14.22
CA PHE A 137 4.88 6.34 14.28
C PHE A 137 5.33 7.80 14.23
N LYS A 138 4.84 8.62 13.29
CA LYS A 138 5.18 10.05 13.19
C LYS A 138 4.83 10.80 14.48
N THR A 139 3.67 10.53 15.07
CA THR A 139 3.31 11.09 16.39
C THR A 139 4.30 10.69 17.49
N SER A 140 4.82 9.46 17.46
CA SER A 140 5.85 9.00 18.40
C SER A 140 7.22 9.62 18.14
N VAL A 141 7.61 9.81 16.87
CA VAL A 141 8.84 10.50 16.46
C VAL A 141 8.87 11.93 16.99
N HIS A 142 7.78 12.68 16.83
CA HIS A 142 7.67 14.04 17.37
C HIS A 142 7.97 14.09 18.87
N TRP A 143 7.27 13.26 19.66
CA TRP A 143 7.50 13.21 21.10
C TRP A 143 8.95 12.86 21.45
N HIS A 144 9.54 11.89 20.76
CA HIS A 144 10.89 11.44 21.02
C HIS A 144 11.96 12.47 20.68
N LYS A 145 11.78 13.24 19.61
CA LYS A 145 12.65 14.37 19.26
C LYS A 145 12.60 15.45 20.34
N ASP A 146 11.41 15.74 20.88
CA ASP A 146 11.24 16.79 21.88
C ASP A 146 11.79 16.41 23.28
N HIS A 147 11.97 15.11 23.57
CA HIS A 147 12.27 14.64 24.94
C HIS A 147 13.51 13.75 25.09
N THR A 148 14.01 13.11 24.02
CA THR A 148 15.02 12.03 24.14
C THR A 148 16.07 11.97 23.03
N ASP A 149 16.09 12.93 22.10
CA ASP A 149 16.96 12.99 20.90
C ASP A 149 16.87 11.79 19.92
N ARG A 150 16.02 10.79 20.22
CA ARG A 150 15.73 9.67 19.31
C ARG A 150 15.07 10.17 18.04
N PHE A 151 15.32 9.48 16.93
CA PHE A 151 14.85 9.86 15.59
C PHE A 151 15.31 11.26 15.13
N SER A 152 16.45 11.76 15.64
CA SER A 152 17.01 13.05 15.23
C SER A 152 17.24 13.18 13.72
N PHE A 153 17.51 12.05 13.05
CA PHE A 153 17.70 11.93 11.60
C PHE A 153 16.43 12.15 10.76
N ILE A 154 15.23 12.11 11.36
CA ILE A 154 13.96 12.36 10.66
C ILE A 154 13.58 13.82 10.86
N ASP A 155 13.35 14.56 9.76
CA ASP A 155 12.72 15.87 9.81
C ASP A 155 11.19 15.72 9.66
N PRO A 156 10.40 15.95 10.72
CA PRO A 156 8.96 15.76 10.66
C PRO A 156 8.24 16.78 9.75
N HIS A 157 8.87 17.89 9.40
CA HIS A 157 8.28 18.90 8.52
C HIS A 157 8.53 18.62 7.04
N ARG A 158 9.46 17.71 6.73
CA ARG A 158 9.88 17.41 5.36
C ARG A 158 8.83 16.66 4.55
N GLU A 159 8.09 15.77 5.19
CA GLU A 159 7.08 14.95 4.53
C GLU A 159 5.85 14.80 5.42
N LYS A 160 4.72 15.30 4.93
CA LYS A 160 3.41 15.19 5.58
C LYS A 160 2.67 13.93 5.14
N MET A 161 1.62 13.57 5.87
CA MET A 161 0.78 12.40 5.52
C MET A 161 0.15 12.56 4.13
N LYS A 162 -0.29 13.76 3.77
CA LYS A 162 -0.84 14.03 2.45
C LYS A 162 0.17 13.80 1.32
N ASP A 163 1.46 14.07 1.56
CA ASP A 163 2.50 13.92 0.54
C ASP A 163 2.68 12.43 0.23
N VAL A 164 2.62 11.56 1.24
CA VAL A 164 2.62 10.10 1.09
C VAL A 164 1.38 9.60 0.33
N ILE A 165 0.19 10.08 0.68
CA ILE A 165 -1.08 9.69 0.03
C ILE A 165 -1.09 10.11 -1.45
N LEU A 166 -0.55 11.30 -1.75
CA LEU A 166 -0.52 11.86 -3.11
C LEU A 166 0.74 11.47 -3.88
N ALA A 167 1.70 10.80 -3.26
CA ALA A 167 2.96 10.42 -3.87
C ALA A 167 2.81 9.68 -5.21
N PRO A 168 1.82 8.79 -5.43
CA PRO A 168 1.62 8.17 -6.75
C PRO A 168 1.41 9.17 -7.91
N PHE A 169 0.94 10.38 -7.59
CA PHE A 169 0.69 11.46 -8.56
C PHE A 169 1.81 12.51 -8.58
N ALA A 170 2.87 12.32 -7.81
CA ALA A 170 4.05 13.20 -7.79
C ALA A 170 4.97 12.91 -8.99
N PHE A 171 4.49 13.19 -10.20
CA PHE A 171 5.20 12.93 -11.46
C PHE A 171 6.54 13.68 -11.61
N SER A 172 6.85 14.62 -10.72
CA SER A 172 8.20 15.18 -10.57
C SER A 172 9.25 14.09 -10.33
N ASN A 173 8.89 12.96 -9.72
CA ASN A 173 9.79 11.83 -9.47
C ASN A 173 10.30 11.20 -10.77
N LEU A 174 9.56 11.29 -11.89
CA LEU A 174 10.05 10.82 -13.21
C LEU A 174 11.30 11.55 -13.71
N LYS A 175 11.67 12.69 -13.12
CA LYS A 175 12.92 13.39 -13.48
C LYS A 175 14.16 12.74 -12.84
N ARG A 176 13.97 11.83 -11.88
CA ARG A 176 15.05 11.18 -11.13
C ARG A 176 15.45 9.86 -11.78
N MET A 177 16.75 9.63 -11.94
CA MET A 177 17.26 8.35 -12.47
C MET A 177 16.95 7.18 -11.54
N THR A 178 16.88 7.43 -10.24
CA THR A 178 16.44 6.47 -9.22
C THR A 178 14.98 6.03 -9.41
N THR A 179 14.16 6.80 -10.12
CA THR A 179 12.81 6.40 -10.51
C THR A 179 12.76 5.82 -11.93
N LEU A 180 13.47 6.44 -12.88
CA LEU A 180 13.40 6.03 -14.30
C LEU A 180 13.98 4.64 -14.55
N ILE A 181 15.12 4.31 -13.94
CA ILE A 181 15.78 3.01 -14.16
C ILE A 181 14.86 1.84 -13.76
N PRO A 182 14.29 1.78 -12.54
CA PRO A 182 13.40 0.67 -12.19
C PRO A 182 12.14 0.64 -13.07
N LEU A 183 11.49 1.78 -13.33
CA LEU A 183 10.28 1.82 -14.16
C LEU A 183 10.56 1.40 -15.63
N ALA A 184 11.70 1.80 -16.20
CA ALA A 184 12.11 1.35 -17.52
C ALA A 184 12.43 -0.14 -17.55
N THR A 185 13.03 -0.67 -16.48
CA THR A 185 13.36 -2.09 -16.35
C THR A 185 12.09 -2.95 -16.36
N ILE A 186 11.11 -2.63 -15.51
CA ILE A 186 9.84 -3.37 -15.50
C ILE A 186 9.04 -3.14 -16.78
N GLY A 187 9.08 -1.93 -17.37
CA GLY A 187 8.45 -1.64 -18.65
C GLY A 187 9.01 -2.49 -19.79
N LEU A 188 10.34 -2.68 -19.85
CA LEU A 188 10.97 -3.54 -20.84
C LEU A 188 10.59 -5.01 -20.64
N LEU A 189 10.65 -5.49 -19.39
CA LEU A 189 10.22 -6.87 -19.06
C LEU A 189 8.75 -7.10 -19.45
N ALA A 190 7.86 -6.19 -19.04
CA ALA A 190 6.44 -6.19 -19.38
C ALA A 190 6.18 -6.19 -20.89
N ALA A 191 6.94 -5.41 -21.66
CA ALA A 191 6.82 -5.38 -23.11
C ALA A 191 7.19 -6.74 -23.72
N THR A 192 8.33 -7.32 -23.31
CA THR A 192 8.78 -8.62 -23.83
C THR A 192 7.77 -9.74 -23.54
N THR A 193 7.20 -9.79 -22.33
CA THR A 193 6.20 -10.79 -21.98
C THR A 193 4.88 -10.60 -22.74
N SER A 194 4.48 -9.35 -22.99
CA SER A 194 3.21 -9.05 -23.68
C SER A 194 3.27 -9.35 -25.18
N PHE A 195 4.41 -9.11 -25.83
CA PHE A 195 4.61 -9.43 -27.26
C PHE A 195 4.53 -10.93 -27.53
N GLU A 196 5.04 -11.76 -26.62
CA GLU A 196 5.01 -13.22 -26.76
C GLU A 196 3.64 -13.83 -26.44
N ALA A 197 2.90 -13.17 -25.55
CA ALA A 197 1.60 -13.62 -25.12
C ALA A 197 0.49 -13.22 -26.09
N GLY A 198 0.55 -12.12 -26.84
CA GLY A 198 -0.63 -11.63 -27.57
C GLY A 198 -1.58 -10.83 -26.67
N ASN A 199 -2.44 -9.99 -27.26
CA ASN A 199 -3.08 -8.89 -26.54
C ASN A 199 -4.61 -9.07 -26.46
N ARG A 200 -5.15 -9.29 -25.25
CA ARG A 200 -6.61 -9.34 -25.02
C ARG A 200 -7.29 -7.97 -24.90
N GLY A 201 -6.51 -6.90 -24.80
CA GLY A 201 -6.96 -5.56 -24.45
C GLY A 201 -7.31 -5.42 -22.97
N ILE A 202 -7.17 -4.20 -22.44
CA ILE A 202 -7.51 -3.85 -21.06
C ILE A 202 -8.80 -3.04 -21.09
N ASN A 203 -9.81 -3.48 -20.35
CA ASN A 203 -11.05 -2.73 -20.19
C ASN A 203 -10.98 -1.79 -18.97
N ILE A 204 -11.98 -0.91 -18.84
CA ILE A 204 -12.01 0.08 -17.74
C ILE A 204 -12.06 -0.57 -16.34
N GLY A 205 -12.73 -1.71 -16.20
CA GLY A 205 -12.79 -2.45 -14.94
C GLY A 205 -11.43 -3.02 -14.54
N ASP A 206 -10.69 -3.57 -15.51
CA ASP A 206 -9.32 -4.03 -15.33
C ASP A 206 -8.40 -2.86 -14.91
N SER A 207 -8.46 -1.73 -15.62
CA SER A 207 -7.66 -0.54 -15.27
C SER A 207 -7.93 -0.03 -13.85
N LEU A 208 -9.19 -0.04 -13.42
CA LEU A 208 -9.58 0.40 -12.08
C LEU A 208 -9.12 -0.58 -11.00
N PHE A 209 -9.25 -1.88 -11.25
CA PHE A 209 -8.71 -2.92 -10.37
C PHE A 209 -7.19 -2.76 -10.21
N ILE A 210 -6.46 -2.71 -11.33
CA ILE A 210 -5.00 -2.55 -11.37
C ILE A 210 -4.60 -1.29 -10.61
N GLY A 211 -5.19 -0.14 -10.92
CA GLY A 211 -4.87 1.12 -10.27
C GLY A 211 -5.12 1.10 -8.77
N SER A 212 -6.21 0.47 -8.31
CA SER A 212 -6.55 0.40 -6.89
C SER A 212 -5.58 -0.46 -6.09
N VAL A 213 -5.28 -1.65 -6.60
CA VAL A 213 -4.36 -2.58 -5.92
C VAL A 213 -2.96 -2.00 -5.90
N SER A 214 -2.50 -1.43 -7.04
CA SER A 214 -1.18 -0.81 -7.14
C SER A 214 -1.04 0.41 -6.24
N TYR A 215 -2.06 1.26 -6.16
CA TYR A 215 -2.10 2.39 -5.23
C TYR A 215 -2.00 1.90 -3.78
N GLY A 216 -2.78 0.86 -3.45
CA GLY A 216 -2.80 0.33 -2.09
C GLY A 216 -1.48 -0.30 -1.67
N ALA A 217 -0.85 -1.07 -2.56
CA ALA A 217 0.49 -1.63 -2.35
C ALA A 217 1.52 -0.51 -2.18
N GLY A 218 1.60 0.41 -3.13
CA GLY A 218 2.57 1.50 -3.10
C GLY A 218 2.42 2.43 -1.90
N VAL A 219 1.21 2.86 -1.54
CA VAL A 219 0.99 3.76 -0.40
C VAL A 219 1.05 3.02 0.93
N GLY A 220 0.32 1.90 1.04
CA GLY A 220 0.16 1.16 2.28
C GLY A 220 1.43 0.46 2.73
N GLU A 221 2.08 -0.28 1.83
CA GLU A 221 3.25 -1.08 2.17
C GLU A 221 4.46 -0.18 2.42
N GLU A 222 4.69 0.85 1.60
CA GLU A 222 5.80 1.78 1.84
C GLU A 222 5.60 2.58 3.14
N ALA A 223 4.36 2.96 3.48
CA ALA A 223 4.06 3.58 4.77
C ALA A 223 4.43 2.68 5.96
N LEU A 224 4.14 1.37 5.86
CA LEU A 224 4.50 0.38 6.87
C LEU A 224 6.01 0.12 6.93
N PHE A 225 6.62 -0.25 5.80
CA PHE A 225 8.00 -0.73 5.76
C PHE A 225 9.03 0.39 5.78
N ARG A 226 8.86 1.41 4.94
CA ARG A 226 9.87 2.48 4.76
C ARG A 226 9.53 3.67 5.65
N GLY A 227 8.26 3.92 5.90
CA GLY A 227 7.78 5.02 6.74
C GLY A 227 7.86 4.73 8.24
N PHE A 228 7.68 3.47 8.66
CA PHE A 228 7.71 3.05 10.07
C PHE A 228 8.84 2.07 10.38
N LEU A 229 8.80 0.86 9.82
CA LEU A 229 9.63 -0.25 10.28
C LEU A 229 11.13 0.03 10.11
N LEU A 230 11.54 0.53 8.94
CA LEU A 230 12.92 0.88 8.63
C LEU A 230 13.49 1.97 9.56
N PRO A 231 12.86 3.15 9.73
CA PRO A 231 13.36 4.15 10.66
C PRO A 231 13.36 3.69 12.11
N TYR A 232 12.36 2.88 12.53
CA TYR A 232 12.36 2.29 13.87
C TYR A 232 13.56 1.35 14.09
N MET A 233 13.84 0.46 13.14
CA MET A 233 15.00 -0.44 13.20
C MET A 233 16.31 0.34 13.16
N TYR A 234 16.38 1.41 12.36
CA TYR A 234 17.59 2.24 12.27
C TYR A 234 17.88 2.99 13.57
N ASP A 235 16.86 3.59 14.20
CA ASP A 235 17.01 4.21 15.52
C ASP A 235 17.44 3.18 16.58
N SER A 236 16.95 1.94 16.48
CA SER A 236 17.25 0.88 17.45
C SER A 236 18.64 0.26 17.28
N TRP A 237 19.13 0.12 16.06
CA TRP A 237 20.40 -0.56 15.75
C TRP A 237 21.54 0.38 15.36
N ASN A 238 21.23 1.64 15.06
CA ASN A 238 22.16 2.64 14.53
C ASN A 238 22.99 2.12 13.35
N ASN A 239 22.37 1.30 12.49
CA ASN A 239 23.04 0.65 11.37
C ASN A 239 22.10 0.49 10.19
N PHE A 240 22.26 1.34 9.16
CA PHE A 240 21.39 1.34 8.00
C PHE A 240 21.38 0.01 7.25
N PHE A 241 22.55 -0.62 7.08
CA PHE A 241 22.68 -1.88 6.34
C PHE A 241 21.82 -2.98 6.97
N TRP A 242 21.93 -3.19 8.28
CA TRP A 242 21.17 -4.23 8.98
C TRP A 242 19.69 -3.89 9.05
N SER A 243 19.33 -2.64 9.33
CA SER A 243 17.92 -2.20 9.37
C SER A 243 17.24 -2.38 8.01
N ASN A 244 17.92 -2.00 6.93
CA ASN A 244 17.39 -2.14 5.57
C ASN A 244 17.32 -3.60 5.14
N THR A 245 18.32 -4.41 5.48
CA THR A 245 18.29 -5.86 5.21
C THR A 245 17.14 -6.53 5.93
N ALA A 246 16.95 -6.25 7.22
CA ALA A 246 15.90 -6.88 8.02
C ALA A 246 14.49 -6.51 7.54
N GLN A 247 14.20 -5.23 7.32
CA GLN A 247 12.88 -4.85 6.79
C GLN A 247 12.62 -5.44 5.41
N SER A 248 13.64 -5.53 4.55
CA SER A 248 13.52 -6.12 3.21
C SER A 248 13.27 -7.63 3.27
N LEU A 249 13.88 -8.33 4.24
CA LEU A 249 13.60 -9.75 4.49
C LEU A 249 12.17 -9.96 4.98
N VAL A 250 11.67 -9.11 5.89
CA VAL A 250 10.27 -9.19 6.35
C VAL A 250 9.33 -8.92 5.18
N PHE A 251 9.60 -7.89 4.39
CA PHE A 251 8.84 -7.56 3.19
C PHE A 251 8.80 -8.74 2.21
N ALA A 252 9.95 -9.33 1.89
CA ALA A 252 10.05 -10.49 1.02
C ALA A 252 9.33 -11.71 1.61
N ALA A 253 9.48 -11.99 2.90
CA ALA A 253 8.84 -13.12 3.56
C ALA A 253 7.31 -13.08 3.47
N LEU A 254 6.72 -11.88 3.50
CA LEU A 254 5.27 -11.69 3.34
C LEU A 254 4.75 -11.96 1.93
N HIS A 255 5.64 -12.17 0.97
CA HIS A 255 5.31 -12.56 -0.40
C HIS A 255 5.54 -14.06 -0.66
N ILE A 256 5.97 -14.85 0.34
CA ILE A 256 6.12 -16.29 0.19
C ILE A 256 4.74 -16.94 0.02
N ASN A 257 4.59 -17.73 -1.03
CA ASN A 257 3.40 -18.53 -1.32
C ASN A 257 3.80 -19.87 -1.97
N ALA A 258 2.83 -20.66 -2.44
CA ALA A 258 3.09 -22.00 -2.97
C ALA A 258 3.96 -21.98 -4.24
N GLU A 259 3.96 -20.89 -5.00
CA GLU A 259 4.62 -20.75 -6.29
C GLU A 259 5.84 -19.84 -6.25
N LEU A 260 5.90 -18.94 -5.26
CA LEU A 260 7.05 -18.09 -4.97
C LEU A 260 7.63 -18.44 -3.59
N THR A 261 8.45 -19.47 -3.57
CA THR A 261 9.12 -19.92 -2.34
C THR A 261 10.35 -19.07 -1.97
N VAL A 262 10.96 -18.40 -2.96
CA VAL A 262 12.13 -17.53 -2.77
C VAL A 262 11.89 -16.17 -3.43
N PRO A 263 11.31 -15.19 -2.71
CA PRO A 263 10.93 -13.88 -3.22
C PRO A 263 12.13 -12.92 -3.35
N VAL A 264 13.10 -13.28 -4.21
CA VAL A 264 14.35 -12.52 -4.40
C VAL A 264 14.09 -11.10 -4.90
N TRP A 265 13.12 -10.93 -5.82
CA TRP A 265 12.80 -9.62 -6.39
C TRP A 265 12.17 -8.68 -5.38
N GLN A 266 11.31 -9.19 -4.49
CA GLN A 266 10.76 -8.42 -3.37
C GLN A 266 11.84 -7.98 -2.41
N PHE A 267 12.77 -8.88 -2.08
CA PHE A 267 13.91 -8.50 -1.25
C PHE A 267 14.73 -7.39 -1.91
N ALA A 268 15.06 -7.53 -3.20
CA ALA A 268 15.83 -6.55 -3.93
C ALA A 268 15.13 -5.18 -4.03
N LEU A 269 13.84 -5.16 -4.37
CA LEU A 269 13.03 -3.94 -4.41
C LEU A 269 12.86 -3.32 -3.03
N GLY A 270 12.59 -4.12 -2.00
CA GLY A 270 12.47 -3.64 -0.63
C GLY A 270 13.77 -3.00 -0.14
N TYR A 271 14.92 -3.58 -0.49
CA TYR A 271 16.22 -3.03 -0.14
C TYR A 271 16.49 -1.74 -0.91
N TYR A 272 16.17 -1.72 -2.21
CA TYR A 272 16.32 -0.55 -3.05
C TYR A 272 15.47 0.64 -2.58
N PHE A 273 14.19 0.40 -2.25
CA PHE A 273 13.29 1.42 -1.73
C PHE A 273 13.74 1.95 -0.37
N GLY A 274 14.24 1.08 0.52
CA GLY A 274 14.82 1.55 1.77
C GLY A 274 16.09 2.39 1.57
N TRP A 275 16.92 2.07 0.56
CA TRP A 275 18.05 2.91 0.18
C TRP A 275 17.62 4.27 -0.37
N ILE A 276 16.64 4.32 -1.28
CA ILE A 276 16.07 5.59 -1.77
C ILE A 276 15.52 6.42 -0.61
N THR A 277 14.74 5.82 0.28
CA THR A 277 14.20 6.51 1.46
C THR A 277 15.32 7.13 2.30
N HIS A 278 16.42 6.40 2.53
CA HIS A 278 17.57 6.95 3.24
C HIS A 278 18.25 8.10 2.48
N GLN A 279 18.45 7.98 1.15
CA GLN A 279 19.01 9.06 0.32
C GLN A 279 18.10 10.30 0.28
N ASN A 280 16.79 10.11 0.40
CA ASN A 280 15.79 11.18 0.43
C ASN A 280 15.52 11.71 1.83
N HIS A 281 16.46 11.52 2.77
CA HIS A 281 16.37 11.96 4.15
C HIS A 281 15.07 11.49 4.82
N TRP A 282 14.80 10.19 4.68
CA TRP A 282 13.68 9.49 5.32
C TRP A 282 12.30 9.85 4.80
N SER A 283 12.21 10.51 3.63
CA SER A 283 10.96 10.59 2.86
C SER A 283 10.75 9.33 2.03
N ILE A 284 9.51 8.85 2.01
CA ILE A 284 9.07 7.68 1.26
C ILE A 284 8.34 8.03 -0.05
N GLU A 285 8.12 9.32 -0.34
CA GLU A 285 7.38 9.78 -1.53
C GLU A 285 7.88 9.11 -2.82
N GLU A 286 9.19 9.10 -3.07
CA GLU A 286 9.74 8.48 -4.28
C GLU A 286 9.53 6.96 -4.28
N SER A 287 9.69 6.29 -3.13
CA SER A 287 9.46 4.84 -3.01
C SER A 287 8.00 4.48 -3.27
N VAL A 288 7.05 5.26 -2.73
CA VAL A 288 5.60 5.11 -3.00
C VAL A 288 5.31 5.29 -4.48
N PHE A 289 5.89 6.32 -5.11
CA PHE A 289 5.72 6.58 -6.54
C PHE A 289 6.23 5.40 -7.38
N ILE A 290 7.46 4.94 -7.14
CA ILE A 290 8.04 3.83 -7.90
C ILE A 290 7.23 2.55 -7.69
N HIS A 291 6.91 2.19 -6.45
CA HIS A 291 6.17 0.97 -6.14
C HIS A 291 4.79 0.97 -6.82
N THR A 292 4.04 2.06 -6.72
CA THR A 292 2.72 2.17 -7.36
C THR A 292 2.82 1.98 -8.87
N TRP A 293 3.72 2.69 -9.54
CA TRP A 293 3.81 2.62 -11.00
C TRP A 293 4.47 1.33 -11.50
N TRP A 294 5.35 0.73 -10.70
CA TRP A 294 5.90 -0.59 -10.95
C TRP A 294 4.78 -1.63 -11.04
N ASP A 295 3.89 -1.64 -10.05
CA ASP A 295 2.75 -2.57 -10.01
C ASP A 295 1.74 -2.28 -11.12
N VAL A 296 1.46 -1.02 -11.43
CA VAL A 296 0.60 -0.66 -12.58
C VAL A 296 1.17 -1.27 -13.86
N ILE A 297 2.46 -1.12 -14.12
CA ILE A 297 3.10 -1.67 -15.33
C ILE A 297 3.05 -3.20 -15.33
N ALA A 298 3.43 -3.84 -14.21
CA ALA A 298 3.47 -5.29 -14.09
C ALA A 298 2.07 -5.90 -14.28
N PHE A 299 1.06 -5.40 -13.56
CA PHE A 299 -0.31 -5.92 -13.67
C PHE A 299 -0.94 -5.63 -15.03
N THR A 300 -0.68 -4.46 -15.62
CA THR A 300 -1.14 -4.15 -16.98
C THR A 300 -0.64 -5.21 -17.97
N ALA A 301 0.63 -5.61 -17.87
CA ALA A 301 1.20 -6.66 -18.71
C ALA A 301 0.54 -8.02 -18.48
N THR A 302 0.38 -8.43 -17.21
CA THR A 302 -0.30 -9.68 -16.85
C THR A 302 -1.72 -9.72 -17.41
N PHE A 303 -2.48 -8.64 -17.21
CA PHE A 303 -3.85 -8.54 -17.70
C PHE A 303 -3.89 -8.56 -19.22
N ALA A 304 -3.00 -7.84 -19.91
CA ALA A 304 -2.95 -7.86 -21.38
C ALA A 304 -2.64 -9.26 -21.96
N ALA A 305 -1.83 -10.06 -21.25
CA ALA A 305 -1.32 -11.36 -21.68
C ALA A 305 -2.25 -12.57 -21.40
N ALA A 306 -3.22 -12.45 -20.50
CA ALA A 306 -3.91 -13.60 -19.91
C ALA A 306 -4.72 -14.50 -20.87
N LYS A 307 -5.15 -14.02 -22.05
CA LYS A 307 -6.12 -14.77 -22.88
C LYS A 307 -5.50 -15.81 -23.81
N THR A 308 -4.18 -15.82 -23.96
CA THR A 308 -3.60 -16.42 -25.16
C THR A 308 -2.87 -17.73 -24.92
N ARG A 309 -2.71 -18.14 -23.67
CA ARG A 309 -2.20 -19.45 -23.30
C ARG A 309 -2.76 -19.83 -21.95
N GLY A 310 -3.05 -21.12 -21.74
CA GLY A 310 -3.04 -21.73 -20.40
C GLY A 310 -1.64 -21.74 -19.76
N THR A 311 -0.82 -20.73 -20.03
CA THR A 311 0.44 -20.42 -19.37
C THR A 311 0.23 -19.14 -18.59
N SER A 312 -0.01 -19.28 -17.29
CA SER A 312 0.07 -18.18 -16.35
C SER A 312 1.47 -17.57 -16.44
N ILE A 313 1.59 -16.35 -16.96
CA ILE A 313 2.84 -15.59 -16.88
C ILE A 313 2.95 -15.11 -15.44
N TYR A 314 3.76 -15.83 -14.67
CA TYR A 314 4.08 -15.48 -13.30
C TYR A 314 5.01 -14.27 -13.30
N PHE A 315 4.44 -13.08 -13.13
CA PHE A 315 5.22 -12.03 -12.50
C PHE A 315 5.34 -12.41 -11.03
N PRO A 316 6.56 -12.65 -10.51
CA PRO A 316 6.74 -13.04 -9.12
C PRO A 316 6.30 -11.97 -8.13
N ILE A 317 5.66 -10.88 -8.58
CA ILE A 317 5.69 -9.58 -7.90
C ILE A 317 4.53 -9.40 -6.92
N VAL A 318 3.33 -9.95 -7.18
CA VAL A 318 2.20 -9.73 -6.28
C VAL A 318 1.35 -10.98 -6.11
N GLN A 319 1.37 -11.53 -4.90
CA GLN A 319 0.30 -12.40 -4.43
C GLN A 319 -0.06 -12.01 -3.01
N SER A 320 -1.33 -11.67 -2.82
CA SER A 320 -1.94 -11.66 -1.50
C SER A 320 -1.94 -13.09 -0.98
N THR A 321 -1.14 -13.38 0.05
CA THR A 321 -1.30 -14.59 0.85
C THR A 321 -2.72 -14.58 1.44
N PHE A 322 -3.58 -15.47 0.94
CA PHE A 322 -4.82 -15.87 1.62
C PHE A 322 -4.53 -17.09 2.49
#